data_AF-A0AAP9XPS0-F1
#
_entry.id   AF-A0AAP9XPS0-F1
#
_cell.length_a   1.000
_cell.length_b   1.000
_cell.length_c   1.000
_cell.angle_alpha   90.00
_cell.angle_beta   90.00
_cell.angle_gamma   90.00
#
_symmetry.space_group_name_H-M   'P 1'
#
loop_
_entity.id
_entity.type
_entity.pdbx_description
1 polymer ?
#
loop_
_entity_poly.entity_id
_entity_poly.type
_entity_poly.pdbx_seq_one_letter_code
_entity_poly.pdbx_strand_id
1 'polypeptide(L)'
;MKKQLRMALLVLAVSPLMALAQQQFSTPELAANALAEALGQNNDSALTALLGDSWQQFLPPEGIDPDAVARFQRDWKISHRIVQQADTAWLDVGSEAWRLPVPMVKSSEGWHFDMAAGEDEILTRAIGRNELAAIQAMHAYVDAQQDFYQLNHTWAKKIISSPGKKDGLYWPTAPGEAPSPLGPAFSPVEPGAGYHGYHFRMIHDEANQGEALLAWPVAWGETGVMSFMIDRRDRVYQANLGENTADQAWGIVKFAPDSRWQALEHQQERPALEHQQERPAP
;
A
#
# COMPACT_ATOMS: atom_id res chain seq x y z
N MET A 1 -4.96 -77.90 21.14
CA MET A 1 -4.89 -77.10 19.91
C MET A 1 -5.15 -75.63 20.25
N LYS A 2 -4.11 -74.79 20.07
CA LYS A 2 -3.97 -73.32 19.95
C LYS A 2 -5.23 -72.44 20.15
N LYS A 3 -5.24 -71.54 21.17
CA LYS A 3 -5.05 -70.05 21.11
C LYS A 3 -5.93 -69.36 20.04
N GLN A 4 -6.73 -68.33 20.38
CA GLN A 4 -6.27 -66.93 20.40
C GLN A 4 -7.12 -66.03 21.31
N LEU A 5 -6.43 -65.21 22.10
CA LEU A 5 -6.92 -64.07 22.88
C LEU A 5 -7.00 -62.86 21.92
N ARG A 6 -8.17 -62.25 21.73
CA ARG A 6 -8.30 -61.01 20.95
C ARG A 6 -8.13 -59.80 21.87
N MET A 7 -6.94 -59.21 21.80
CA MET A 7 -6.58 -57.95 22.42
C MET A 7 -7.20 -56.82 21.59
N ALA A 8 -8.18 -56.10 22.15
CA ALA A 8 -8.73 -54.89 21.55
C ALA A 8 -7.74 -53.75 21.78
N LEU A 9 -7.08 -53.31 20.72
CA LEU A 9 -6.17 -52.17 20.72
C LEU A 9 -7.03 -50.89 20.67
N LEU A 10 -7.12 -50.18 21.79
CA LEU A 10 -7.72 -48.85 21.85
C LEU A 10 -6.72 -47.86 21.25
N VAL A 11 -6.91 -47.46 19.99
CA VAL A 11 -6.13 -46.39 19.36
C VAL A 11 -6.62 -45.06 19.96
N LEU A 12 -5.86 -44.51 20.90
CA LEU A 12 -5.97 -43.09 21.26
C LEU A 12 -5.53 -42.28 20.04
N ALA A 13 -6.49 -41.70 19.31
CA ALA A 13 -6.21 -40.65 18.36
C ALA A 13 -5.74 -39.42 19.15
N VAL A 14 -4.41 -39.25 19.27
CA VAL A 14 -3.82 -37.98 19.67
C VAL A 14 -3.97 -37.06 18.45
N SER A 15 -5.06 -36.32 18.41
CA SER A 15 -5.15 -35.15 17.55
C SER A 15 -4.05 -34.17 17.99
N PRO A 16 -3.18 -33.67 17.08
CA PRO A 16 -2.35 -32.55 17.42
C PRO A 16 -3.28 -31.36 17.65
N LEU A 17 -3.46 -30.97 18.91
CA LEU A 17 -3.78 -29.59 19.22
C LEU A 17 -2.65 -28.79 18.58
N MET A 18 -2.94 -28.11 17.47
CA MET A 18 -2.14 -26.96 17.06
C MET A 18 -2.27 -25.97 18.21
N ALA A 19 -1.31 -26.03 19.14
CA ALA A 19 -1.19 -25.05 20.19
C ALA A 19 -0.85 -23.75 19.48
N LEU A 20 -1.86 -22.87 19.37
CA LEU A 20 -1.72 -21.47 19.01
C LEU A 20 -0.92 -20.78 20.12
N ALA A 21 0.38 -21.06 20.20
CA ALA A 21 1.25 -20.44 21.18
C ALA A 21 1.70 -19.08 20.64
N GLN A 22 0.75 -18.17 20.43
CA GLN A 22 1.09 -16.77 20.32
C GLN A 22 1.66 -16.36 21.68
N GLN A 23 2.88 -15.82 21.67
CA GLN A 23 3.63 -15.56 22.87
C GLN A 23 2.86 -14.59 23.79
N GLN A 24 2.78 -14.96 25.06
CA GLN A 24 2.06 -14.20 26.07
C GLN A 24 3.02 -13.46 26.98
N PHE A 25 2.60 -12.27 27.39
CA PHE A 25 3.40 -11.33 28.14
C PHE A 25 2.66 -10.88 29.39
N SER A 26 3.40 -10.64 30.49
CA SER A 26 2.78 -10.11 31.71
C SER A 26 2.31 -8.66 31.55
N THR A 27 2.93 -7.89 30.63
CA THR A 27 2.56 -6.51 30.32
C THR A 27 2.64 -6.24 28.81
N PRO A 28 1.87 -5.28 28.28
CA PRO A 28 1.93 -4.90 26.87
C PRO A 28 3.28 -4.29 26.47
N GLU A 29 4.03 -3.68 27.41
CA GLU A 29 5.37 -3.17 27.15
C GLU A 29 6.34 -4.29 26.77
N LEU A 30 6.24 -5.45 27.41
CA LEU A 30 7.09 -6.60 27.09
C LEU A 30 6.77 -7.15 25.69
N ALA A 31 5.48 -7.18 25.31
CA ALA A 31 5.06 -7.58 23.97
C ALA A 31 5.60 -6.60 22.91
N ALA A 32 5.47 -5.30 23.14
CA ALA A 32 5.98 -4.26 22.25
C ALA A 32 7.51 -4.31 22.10
N ASN A 33 8.24 -4.52 23.20
CA ASN A 33 9.70 -4.69 23.16
C ASN A 33 10.11 -5.92 22.35
N ALA A 34 9.41 -7.03 22.54
CA ALA A 34 9.67 -8.26 21.79
C ALA A 34 9.43 -8.07 20.28
N LEU A 35 8.40 -7.33 19.89
CA LEU A 35 8.17 -6.95 18.48
C LEU A 35 9.32 -6.12 17.93
N ALA A 36 9.74 -5.07 18.65
CA ALA A 36 10.83 -4.19 18.21
C ALA A 36 12.16 -4.95 18.09
N GLU A 37 12.43 -5.89 19.00
CA GLU A 37 13.60 -6.75 18.93
C GLU A 37 13.54 -7.71 17.73
N ALA A 38 12.41 -8.39 17.53
CA ALA A 38 12.23 -9.34 16.43
C ALA A 38 12.38 -8.65 15.06
N LEU A 39 11.78 -7.46 14.90
CA LEU A 39 11.96 -6.61 13.71
C LEU A 39 13.42 -6.12 13.59
N GLY A 40 14.06 -5.77 14.70
CA GLY A 40 15.47 -5.38 14.78
C GLY A 40 16.44 -6.42 14.24
N GLN A 41 16.12 -7.69 14.47
CA GLN A 41 16.97 -8.83 14.14
C GLN A 41 16.56 -9.54 12.84
N ASN A 42 15.50 -9.08 12.17
CA ASN A 42 14.86 -9.81 11.07
C ASN A 42 14.57 -11.28 11.45
N ASN A 43 14.02 -11.49 12.66
CA ASN A 43 13.81 -12.81 13.22
C ASN A 43 12.38 -13.29 12.95
N ASP A 44 12.18 -13.88 11.77
CA ASP A 44 10.87 -14.38 11.32
C ASP A 44 10.24 -15.39 12.29
N SER A 45 11.06 -16.24 12.93
CA SER A 45 10.57 -17.21 13.91
C SER A 45 9.99 -16.51 15.15
N ALA A 46 10.65 -15.46 15.63
CA ALA A 46 10.13 -14.64 16.72
C ALA A 46 8.88 -13.85 16.29
N LEU A 47 8.85 -13.33 15.07
CA LEU A 47 7.66 -12.66 14.54
C LEU A 47 6.47 -13.62 14.42
N THR A 48 6.69 -14.85 13.95
CA THR A 48 5.67 -15.89 13.93
C THR A 48 5.18 -16.24 15.33
N ALA A 49 6.06 -16.34 16.32
CA ALA A 49 5.64 -16.55 17.71
C ALA A 49 4.84 -15.36 18.27
N LEU A 50 5.14 -14.13 17.85
CA LEU A 50 4.48 -12.91 18.34
C LEU A 50 3.14 -12.61 17.67
N LEU A 51 3.06 -12.81 16.35
CA LEU A 51 1.95 -12.38 15.49
C LEU A 51 1.14 -13.56 14.97
N GLY A 52 1.61 -14.79 15.13
CA GLY A 52 0.96 -16.00 14.60
C GLY A 52 1.34 -16.29 13.15
N ASP A 53 1.01 -17.49 12.66
CA ASP A 53 1.54 -18.05 11.41
C ASP A 53 1.18 -17.30 10.12
N SER A 54 0.15 -16.44 10.14
CA SER A 54 -0.35 -15.71 8.97
C SER A 54 0.20 -14.29 8.84
N TRP A 55 1.09 -13.83 9.71
CA TRP A 55 1.50 -12.43 9.76
C TRP A 55 2.12 -11.91 8.45
N GLN A 56 2.83 -12.77 7.71
CA GLN A 56 3.44 -12.38 6.42
C GLN A 56 2.41 -12.06 5.33
N GLN A 57 1.16 -12.47 5.47
CA GLN A 57 0.09 -12.13 4.52
C GLN A 57 -0.25 -10.63 4.56
N PHE A 58 -0.09 -10.01 5.74
CA PHE A 58 -0.45 -8.62 5.98
C PHE A 58 0.77 -7.69 6.08
N LEU A 59 1.91 -8.24 6.45
CA LEU A 59 3.19 -7.53 6.55
C LEU A 59 4.26 -8.25 5.72
N PRO A 60 4.11 -8.34 4.39
CA PRO A 60 5.10 -9.01 3.54
C PRO A 60 6.45 -8.27 3.60
N PRO A 61 7.58 -8.97 3.81
CA PRO A 61 8.92 -8.36 3.86
C PRO A 61 9.30 -7.61 2.57
N GLU A 62 8.79 -8.08 1.43
CA GLU A 62 9.00 -7.48 0.09
C GLU A 62 7.79 -6.64 -0.36
N GLY A 63 6.95 -6.21 0.59
CA GLY A 63 5.70 -5.50 0.32
C GLY A 63 5.86 -4.12 -0.33
N ILE A 64 4.74 -3.40 -0.38
CA ILE A 64 4.60 -2.08 -1.04
C ILE A 64 5.56 -1.01 -0.45
N ASP A 65 6.09 -1.23 0.75
CA ASP A 65 6.96 -0.30 1.47
C ASP A 65 8.21 -1.01 2.03
N PRO A 66 9.30 -1.11 1.26
CA PRO A 66 10.51 -1.82 1.67
C PRO A 66 11.21 -1.18 2.88
N ASP A 67 10.90 0.09 3.19
CA ASP A 67 11.50 0.84 4.29
C ASP A 67 10.63 0.84 5.56
N ALA A 68 9.52 0.12 5.58
CA ALA A 68 8.57 0.10 6.70
C ALA A 68 9.23 -0.29 8.03
N VAL A 69 10.03 -1.35 8.04
CA VAL A 69 10.76 -1.82 9.24
C VAL A 69 11.78 -0.78 9.70
N ALA A 70 12.54 -0.19 8.77
CA ALA A 70 13.54 0.82 9.08
C ALA A 70 12.90 2.08 9.69
N ARG A 71 11.77 2.53 9.15
CA ARG A 71 10.98 3.64 9.69
C ARG A 71 10.43 3.31 11.08
N PHE A 72 9.85 2.13 11.28
CA PHE A 72 9.40 1.70 12.60
C PHE A 72 10.54 1.73 13.62
N GLN A 73 11.71 1.17 13.30
CA GLN A 73 12.87 1.16 14.20
C GLN A 73 13.40 2.56 14.51
N ARG A 74 13.38 3.47 13.53
CA ARG A 74 13.70 4.89 13.74
C ARG A 74 12.71 5.53 14.70
N ASP A 75 11.42 5.38 14.44
CA ASP A 75 10.35 6.03 15.21
C ASP A 75 10.29 5.48 16.63
N TRP A 76 10.50 4.17 16.80
CA TRP A 76 10.65 3.50 18.09
C TRP A 76 11.77 4.13 18.95
N LYS A 77 12.92 4.47 18.34
CA LYS A 77 14.05 5.11 19.03
C LYS A 77 13.76 6.57 19.41
N ILE A 78 12.91 7.26 18.64
CA ILE A 78 12.48 8.64 18.94
C ILE A 78 11.54 8.63 20.16
N SER A 79 10.47 7.84 20.09
CA SER A 79 9.54 7.64 21.20
C SER A 79 8.75 6.36 21.00
N HIS A 80 8.35 5.70 22.09
CA HIS A 80 7.37 4.62 22.05
C HIS A 80 6.55 4.64 23.33
N ARG A 81 5.24 4.41 23.22
CA ARG A 81 4.32 4.41 24.36
C ARG A 81 3.20 3.41 24.17
N ILE A 82 2.84 2.73 25.25
CA ILE A 82 1.62 1.95 25.32
C ILE A 82 0.45 2.86 25.68
N VAL A 83 -0.59 2.85 24.85
CA VAL A 83 -1.89 3.43 25.16
C VAL A 83 -2.81 2.27 25.49
N GLN A 84 -3.22 2.17 26.75
CA GLN A 84 -4.08 1.07 27.22
C GLN A 84 -5.50 1.58 27.50
N GLN A 85 -6.50 0.82 27.05
CA GLN A 85 -7.91 1.00 27.37
C GLN A 85 -8.51 -0.35 27.77
N ALA A 86 -8.83 -0.50 29.06
CA ALA A 86 -9.31 -1.76 29.63
C ALA A 86 -8.37 -2.94 29.30
N ASP A 87 -8.89 -3.92 28.55
CA ASP A 87 -8.19 -5.15 28.15
C ASP A 87 -7.57 -5.06 26.75
N THR A 88 -7.46 -3.86 26.18
CA THR A 88 -6.81 -3.60 24.90
C THR A 88 -5.71 -2.55 25.07
N ALA A 89 -4.60 -2.73 24.35
CA ALA A 89 -3.47 -1.82 24.34
C ALA A 89 -2.95 -1.60 22.92
N TRP A 90 -2.47 -0.40 22.64
CA TRP A 90 -1.88 -0.03 21.36
C TRP A 90 -0.47 0.51 21.57
N LEU A 91 0.40 0.24 20.59
CA LEU A 91 1.74 0.79 20.53
C LEU A 91 1.74 2.04 19.66
N ASP A 92 2.08 3.19 20.23
CA ASP A 92 2.38 4.41 19.49
C ASP A 92 3.90 4.60 19.41
N VAL A 93 4.44 4.98 18.25
CA VAL A 93 5.88 5.26 18.05
C VAL A 93 6.12 6.62 17.37
N GLY A 94 7.32 7.17 17.54
CA GLY A 94 7.76 8.39 16.86
C GLY A 94 7.23 9.69 17.47
N SER A 95 7.55 10.84 16.86
CA SER A 95 7.07 12.16 17.29
C SER A 95 5.58 12.36 17.02
N GLU A 96 5.10 11.78 15.92
CA GLU A 96 3.71 11.88 15.46
C GLU A 96 2.78 10.88 16.15
N ALA A 97 3.30 10.11 17.13
CA ALA A 97 2.58 9.04 17.82
C ALA A 97 1.85 8.10 16.85
N TRP A 98 2.57 7.64 15.82
CA TRP A 98 2.02 6.71 14.85
C TRP A 98 1.64 5.41 15.56
N ARG A 99 0.36 5.06 15.49
CA ARG A 99 -0.19 3.86 16.13
C ARG A 99 0.01 2.64 15.26
N LEU A 100 0.62 1.59 15.80
CA LEU A 100 0.65 0.27 15.17
C LEU A 100 -0.79 -0.24 14.97
N PRO A 101 -1.17 -0.71 13.77
CA PRO A 101 -2.53 -1.17 13.49
C PRO A 101 -2.89 -2.49 14.17
N VAL A 102 -1.91 -3.22 14.70
CA VAL A 102 -2.11 -4.48 15.43
C VAL A 102 -2.22 -4.18 16.93
N PRO A 103 -3.41 -4.32 17.55
CA PRO A 103 -3.56 -4.14 18.98
C PRO A 103 -2.95 -5.30 19.76
N MET A 104 -2.77 -5.09 21.06
CA MET A 104 -2.53 -6.14 22.05
C MET A 104 -3.77 -6.31 22.91
N VAL A 105 -4.17 -7.53 23.20
CA VAL A 105 -5.33 -7.83 24.03
C VAL A 105 -4.95 -8.70 25.23
N LYS A 106 -5.63 -8.47 26.35
CA LYS A 106 -5.41 -9.20 27.60
C LYS A 106 -6.30 -10.43 27.66
N SER A 107 -5.69 -11.59 27.90
CA SER A 107 -6.36 -12.85 28.18
C SER A 107 -6.12 -13.28 29.64
N SER A 108 -6.66 -14.44 30.03
CA SER A 108 -6.37 -15.07 31.32
C SER A 108 -4.89 -15.47 31.48
N GLU A 109 -4.18 -15.65 30.38
CA GLU A 109 -2.80 -16.16 30.37
C GLU A 109 -1.77 -15.03 30.15
N GLY A 110 -2.20 -13.87 29.63
CA GLY A 110 -1.36 -12.67 29.51
C GLY A 110 -1.81 -11.74 28.39
N TRP A 111 -0.96 -10.77 28.07
CA TRP A 111 -1.09 -9.91 26.90
C TRP A 111 -0.48 -10.59 25.67
N HIS A 112 -1.12 -10.46 24.52
CA HIS A 112 -0.63 -10.93 23.23
C HIS A 112 -1.11 -9.99 22.13
N PHE A 113 -0.44 -9.97 20.98
CA PHE A 113 -0.96 -9.25 19.81
C PHE A 113 -2.23 -9.92 19.31
N ASP A 114 -3.18 -9.14 18.80
CA ASP A 114 -4.37 -9.67 18.14
C ASP A 114 -4.26 -9.30 16.65
N MET A 115 -3.64 -10.20 15.88
CA MET A 115 -3.48 -9.99 14.44
C MET A 115 -4.82 -9.95 13.74
N ALA A 116 -5.76 -10.84 14.10
CA ALA A 116 -7.09 -10.90 13.51
C ALA A 116 -7.85 -9.58 13.68
N ALA A 117 -7.74 -8.92 14.84
CA ALA A 117 -8.30 -7.59 15.06
C ALA A 117 -7.57 -6.48 14.28
N GLY A 118 -6.34 -6.71 13.85
CA GLY A 118 -5.53 -5.76 13.06
C GLY A 118 -5.70 -5.87 11.55
N GLU A 119 -6.21 -6.98 11.01
CA GLU A 119 -6.28 -7.24 9.56
C GLU A 119 -7.05 -6.15 8.80
N ASP A 120 -8.27 -5.85 9.25
CA ASP A 120 -9.13 -4.84 8.62
C ASP A 120 -8.50 -3.43 8.64
N GLU A 121 -7.81 -3.08 9.73
CA GLU A 121 -7.14 -1.79 9.88
C GLU A 121 -5.90 -1.71 8.98
N ILE A 122 -5.11 -2.78 8.89
CA ILE A 122 -3.95 -2.86 7.98
C ILE A 122 -4.41 -2.65 6.54
N LEU A 123 -5.44 -3.39 6.12
CA LEU A 123 -6.02 -3.30 4.78
C LEU A 123 -6.56 -1.91 4.51
N THR A 124 -7.38 -1.36 5.41
CA THR A 124 -7.97 -0.02 5.27
C THR A 124 -6.89 1.05 5.11
N ARG A 125 -5.84 1.01 5.92
CA ARG A 125 -4.72 1.95 5.81
C ARG A 125 -3.92 1.78 4.53
N ALA A 126 -3.73 0.53 4.06
CA ALA A 126 -3.04 0.27 2.81
C ALA A 126 -3.84 0.84 1.62
N ILE A 127 -5.14 0.57 1.56
CA ILE A 127 -6.08 1.13 0.58
C ILE A 127 -6.01 2.66 0.59
N GLY A 128 -6.11 3.29 1.76
CA GLY A 128 -6.07 4.75 1.88
C GLY A 128 -4.74 5.36 1.39
N ARG A 129 -3.60 4.73 1.70
CA ARG A 129 -2.28 5.17 1.19
C ARG A 129 -2.19 5.03 -0.32
N ASN A 130 -2.65 3.91 -0.87
CA ASN A 130 -2.62 3.65 -2.30
C ASN A 130 -3.52 4.64 -3.07
N GLU A 131 -4.73 4.91 -2.55
CA GLU A 131 -5.66 5.89 -3.11
C GLU A 131 -5.06 7.30 -3.11
N LEU A 132 -4.43 7.71 -2.00
CA LEU A 132 -3.75 9.00 -1.94
C LEU A 132 -2.58 9.09 -2.92
N ALA A 133 -1.77 8.03 -3.02
CA ALA A 133 -0.66 7.97 -3.99
C ALA A 133 -1.18 8.04 -5.43
N ALA A 134 -2.33 7.42 -5.73
CA ALA A 134 -2.95 7.50 -7.04
C ALA A 134 -3.42 8.92 -7.36
N ILE A 135 -4.06 9.62 -6.42
CA ILE A 135 -4.45 11.02 -6.58
C ILE A 135 -3.22 11.91 -6.81
N GLN A 136 -2.15 11.72 -6.04
CA GLN A 136 -0.89 12.45 -6.23
C GLN A 136 -0.27 12.19 -7.61
N ALA A 137 -0.29 10.94 -8.08
CA ALA A 137 0.18 10.58 -9.42
C ALA A 137 -0.64 11.26 -10.54
N MET A 138 -1.95 11.45 -10.33
CA MET A 138 -2.82 12.14 -11.27
C MET A 138 -2.50 13.63 -11.36
N HIS A 139 -2.19 14.29 -10.25
CA HIS A 139 -1.71 15.68 -10.26
C HIS A 139 -0.35 15.79 -10.98
N ALA A 140 0.59 14.90 -10.66
CA ALA A 140 1.89 14.86 -11.35
C ALA A 140 1.76 14.60 -12.85
N TYR A 141 0.76 13.85 -13.28
CA TYR A 141 0.43 13.67 -14.69
C TYR A 141 0.02 15.00 -15.37
N VAL A 142 -0.78 15.82 -14.71
CA VAL A 142 -1.21 17.12 -15.26
C VAL A 142 -0.01 18.06 -15.39
N ASP A 143 0.83 18.14 -14.35
CA ASP A 143 2.09 18.90 -14.39
C ASP A 143 2.98 18.41 -15.55
N ALA A 144 3.16 17.09 -15.69
CA ALA A 144 3.98 16.50 -16.73
C ALA A 144 3.45 16.72 -18.16
N GLN A 145 2.13 16.72 -18.34
CA GLN A 145 1.52 17.08 -19.62
C GLN A 145 1.84 18.51 -20.01
N GLN A 146 1.79 19.45 -19.06
CA GLN A 146 2.12 20.86 -19.30
C GLN A 146 3.58 21.01 -19.70
N ASP A 147 4.50 20.35 -18.99
CA ASP A 147 5.93 20.36 -19.32
C ASP A 147 6.19 19.75 -20.71
N PHE A 148 5.54 18.63 -21.02
CA PHE A 148 5.65 18.00 -22.33
C PHE A 148 5.16 18.94 -23.46
N TYR A 149 4.05 19.65 -23.22
CA TYR A 149 3.51 20.62 -24.18
C TYR A 149 4.43 21.83 -24.37
N GLN A 150 5.08 22.33 -23.31
CA GLN A 150 6.06 23.41 -23.42
C GLN A 150 7.26 23.00 -24.29
N LEU A 151 7.70 21.75 -24.19
CA LEU A 151 8.83 21.22 -24.95
C LEU A 151 8.48 20.88 -26.41
N ASN A 152 7.29 20.33 -26.65
CA ASN A 152 6.94 19.72 -27.94
C ASN A 152 5.83 20.45 -28.70
N HIS A 153 5.15 21.42 -28.08
CA HIS A 153 3.95 22.09 -28.59
C HIS A 153 2.81 21.14 -28.99
N THR A 154 2.82 19.94 -28.42
CA THR A 154 1.77 18.93 -28.53
C THR A 154 1.66 18.21 -27.19
N TRP A 155 0.49 17.68 -26.90
CA TRP A 155 0.25 16.88 -25.70
C TRP A 155 0.72 15.44 -25.89
N ALA A 156 1.18 14.80 -24.81
CA ALA A 156 1.61 13.41 -24.85
C ALA A 156 0.38 12.50 -24.96
N LYS A 157 0.52 11.47 -25.79
CA LYS A 157 -0.51 10.43 -26.00
C LYS A 157 -0.22 9.13 -25.26
N LYS A 158 0.90 9.07 -24.53
CA LYS A 158 1.37 7.90 -23.79
C LYS A 158 2.04 8.34 -22.49
N ILE A 159 1.84 7.57 -21.42
CA ILE A 159 2.58 7.78 -20.17
C ILE A 159 4.04 7.39 -20.37
N ILE A 160 4.28 6.18 -20.90
CA ILE A 160 5.62 5.65 -21.17
C ILE A 160 5.93 5.81 -22.66
N SER A 161 7.09 6.37 -22.99
CA SER A 161 7.54 6.52 -24.37
C SER A 161 7.83 5.17 -25.02
N SER A 162 7.68 5.12 -26.34
CA SER A 162 8.11 3.96 -27.14
C SER A 162 9.63 3.76 -27.01
N PRO A 163 10.15 2.53 -27.16
CA PRO A 163 11.59 2.27 -27.06
C PRO A 163 12.42 3.20 -27.96
N GLY A 164 13.38 3.92 -27.36
CA GLY A 164 14.27 4.86 -28.05
C GLY A 164 13.61 6.18 -28.50
N LYS A 165 12.36 6.45 -28.12
CA LYS A 165 11.65 7.69 -28.44
C LYS A 165 11.38 8.52 -27.19
N LYS A 166 11.05 9.79 -27.41
CA LYS A 166 10.58 10.75 -26.39
C LYS A 166 9.15 11.20 -26.74
N ASP A 167 8.26 10.22 -26.98
CA ASP A 167 6.87 10.42 -27.45
C ASP A 167 5.79 10.20 -26.37
N GLY A 168 6.21 10.08 -25.10
CA GLY A 168 5.36 9.97 -23.92
C GLY A 168 5.91 10.79 -22.75
N LEU A 169 5.26 10.75 -21.60
CA LEU A 169 5.62 11.55 -20.41
C LEU A 169 6.88 11.07 -19.68
N TYR A 170 7.23 9.80 -19.83
CA TYR A 170 8.44 9.19 -19.26
C TYR A 170 9.30 8.57 -20.36
N TRP A 171 10.63 8.75 -20.24
CA TRP A 171 11.65 8.00 -20.97
C TRP A 171 12.91 7.87 -20.10
N PRO A 172 13.67 6.77 -20.18
CA PRO A 172 14.94 6.67 -19.49
C PRO A 172 15.94 7.69 -20.05
N THR A 173 16.69 8.37 -19.17
CA THR A 173 17.69 9.37 -19.54
C THR A 173 19.07 8.99 -19.05
N ALA A 174 20.09 9.20 -19.89
CA ALA A 174 21.49 9.07 -19.48
C ALA A 174 21.93 10.29 -18.62
N PRO A 175 23.00 10.15 -17.81
CA PRO A 175 23.56 11.28 -17.06
C PRO A 175 23.86 12.49 -17.97
N GLY A 176 23.35 13.66 -17.61
CA GLY A 176 23.55 14.90 -18.36
C GLY A 176 22.53 15.16 -19.48
N GLU A 177 21.62 14.22 -19.76
CA GLU A 177 20.46 14.49 -20.62
C GLU A 177 19.36 15.26 -19.88
N ALA A 178 18.56 16.02 -20.63
CA ALA A 178 17.35 16.63 -20.10
C ALA A 178 16.37 15.53 -19.61
N PRO A 179 15.84 15.64 -18.38
CA PRO A 179 14.94 14.65 -17.81
C PRO A 179 13.61 14.59 -18.59
N SER A 180 12.93 13.44 -18.50
CA SER A 180 11.52 13.36 -18.91
C SER A 180 10.61 14.11 -17.93
N PRO A 181 9.42 14.57 -18.37
CA PRO A 181 8.44 15.21 -17.50
C PRO A 181 8.06 14.39 -16.26
N LEU A 182 7.88 13.08 -16.40
CA LEU A 182 7.71 12.15 -15.28
C LEU A 182 9.04 11.48 -14.93
N GLY A 183 9.22 11.14 -13.65
CA GLY A 183 10.38 10.40 -13.14
C GLY A 183 10.22 8.87 -13.25
N PRO A 184 11.30 8.10 -12.98
CA PRO A 184 11.32 6.64 -13.10
C PRO A 184 10.33 5.92 -12.18
N ALA A 185 9.88 6.56 -11.08
CA ALA A 185 8.86 6.02 -10.20
C ALA A 185 7.53 5.71 -10.93
N PHE A 186 7.23 6.40 -12.04
CA PHE A 186 6.03 6.18 -12.85
C PHE A 186 6.17 5.03 -13.86
N SER A 187 7.33 4.38 -13.90
CA SER A 187 7.55 3.17 -14.70
C SER A 187 7.38 1.94 -13.80
N PRO A 188 6.30 1.16 -13.95
CA PRO A 188 6.15 -0.05 -13.16
C PRO A 188 7.29 -1.03 -13.44
N VAL A 189 7.82 -1.65 -12.39
CA VAL A 189 8.92 -2.63 -12.47
C VAL A 189 8.48 -3.87 -13.24
N GLU A 190 7.21 -4.26 -13.07
CA GLU A 190 6.60 -5.41 -13.74
C GLU A 190 5.31 -4.99 -14.49
N PRO A 191 5.07 -5.52 -15.70
CA PRO A 191 3.82 -5.28 -16.42
C PRO A 191 2.60 -5.71 -15.60
N GLY A 192 1.63 -4.80 -15.45
CA GLY A 192 0.39 -5.10 -14.73
C GLY A 192 0.45 -4.92 -13.20
N ALA A 193 1.62 -4.68 -12.61
CA ALA A 193 1.72 -4.40 -11.16
C ALA A 193 1.03 -3.09 -10.74
N GLY A 194 0.83 -2.17 -11.69
CA GLY A 194 0.34 -0.83 -11.41
C GLY A 194 1.38 0.02 -10.67
N TYR A 195 0.99 1.23 -10.29
CA TYR A 195 1.76 2.14 -9.45
C TYR A 195 1.00 2.29 -8.12
N HIS A 196 1.63 1.91 -7.00
CA HIS A 196 0.99 1.78 -5.69
C HIS A 196 -0.36 1.03 -5.73
N GLY A 197 -0.44 -0.07 -6.50
CA GLY A 197 -1.66 -0.87 -6.60
C GLY A 197 -2.77 -0.26 -7.47
N TYR A 198 -2.44 0.73 -8.31
CA TYR A 198 -3.36 1.35 -9.26
C TYR A 198 -2.90 1.23 -10.72
N HIS A 199 -3.85 0.96 -11.61
CA HIS A 199 -3.66 1.11 -13.04
C HIS A 199 -3.98 2.54 -13.47
N PHE A 200 -3.28 3.01 -14.50
CA PHE A 200 -3.49 4.34 -15.07
C PHE A 200 -3.66 4.25 -16.58
N ARG A 201 -4.61 5.00 -17.12
CA ARG A 201 -4.85 5.07 -18.56
C ARG A 201 -5.28 6.47 -18.96
N MET A 202 -4.63 7.01 -19.99
CA MET A 202 -5.06 8.25 -20.62
C MET A 202 -6.39 8.03 -21.33
N ILE A 203 -7.35 8.90 -21.08
CA ILE A 203 -8.60 8.98 -21.84
C ILE A 203 -8.39 10.00 -22.96
N HIS A 204 -8.35 9.51 -24.20
CA HIS A 204 -8.25 10.37 -25.37
C HIS A 204 -9.66 10.75 -25.85
N ASP A 205 -10.06 11.98 -25.56
CA ASP A 205 -11.31 12.55 -26.05
C ASP A 205 -11.05 13.55 -27.17
N GLU A 206 -11.21 13.13 -28.42
CA GLU A 206 -10.98 13.99 -29.59
C GLU A 206 -11.89 15.22 -29.60
N ALA A 207 -13.08 15.14 -28.99
CA ALA A 207 -14.03 16.27 -28.95
C ALA A 207 -13.61 17.36 -27.96
N ASN A 208 -12.90 16.99 -26.88
CA ASN A 208 -12.50 17.91 -25.81
C ASN A 208 -10.98 18.14 -25.73
N GLN A 209 -10.23 17.64 -26.72
CA GLN A 209 -8.77 17.62 -26.73
C GLN A 209 -8.22 16.96 -25.45
N GLY A 210 -8.63 15.70 -25.26
CA GLY A 210 -8.53 14.94 -24.02
C GLY A 210 -7.11 14.56 -23.61
N GLU A 211 -6.73 15.08 -22.46
CA GLU A 211 -5.62 14.65 -21.63
C GLU A 211 -6.16 14.34 -20.23
N ALA A 212 -7.29 13.64 -20.17
CA ALA A 212 -7.78 13.15 -18.89
C ALA A 212 -7.04 11.86 -18.54
N LEU A 213 -6.88 11.60 -17.25
CA LEU A 213 -6.33 10.34 -16.76
C LEU A 213 -7.39 9.61 -15.94
N LEU A 214 -7.51 8.32 -16.19
CA LEU A 214 -8.31 7.38 -15.40
C LEU A 214 -7.36 6.54 -14.54
N ALA A 215 -7.69 6.38 -13.26
CA ALA A 215 -7.03 5.46 -12.36
C ALA A 215 -8.06 4.51 -11.72
N TRP A 216 -7.71 3.24 -11.57
CA TRP A 216 -8.53 2.23 -10.89
C TRP A 216 -7.63 1.21 -10.18
N PRO A 217 -8.10 0.57 -9.10
CA PRO A 217 -7.27 -0.36 -8.36
C PRO A 217 -6.98 -1.61 -9.20
N VAL A 218 -5.78 -2.16 -9.04
CA VAL A 218 -5.36 -3.45 -9.61
C VAL A 218 -6.28 -4.57 -9.10
N ALA A 219 -6.58 -4.58 -7.80
CA ALA A 219 -7.53 -5.50 -7.18
C ALA A 219 -8.49 -4.71 -6.29
N TRP A 220 -9.76 -4.65 -6.68
CA TRP A 220 -10.79 -3.95 -5.91
C TRP A 220 -10.99 -4.59 -4.54
N GLY A 221 -11.05 -3.77 -3.49
CA GLY A 221 -11.17 -4.23 -2.11
C GLY A 221 -9.84 -4.65 -1.47
N GLU A 222 -8.76 -4.78 -2.25
CA GLU A 222 -7.43 -5.16 -1.77
C GLU A 222 -6.42 -4.03 -1.93
N THR A 223 -6.25 -3.52 -3.15
CA THR A 223 -5.32 -2.43 -3.45
C THR A 223 -5.99 -1.06 -3.44
N GLY A 224 -7.33 -1.03 -3.55
CA GLY A 224 -8.13 0.19 -3.50
C GLY A 224 -9.62 -0.08 -3.67
N VAL A 225 -10.46 0.91 -3.39
CA VAL A 225 -11.92 0.85 -3.54
C VAL A 225 -12.41 1.86 -4.57
N MET A 226 -11.83 3.06 -4.58
CA MET A 226 -12.21 4.14 -5.47
C MET A 226 -11.49 4.06 -6.82
N SER A 227 -12.19 4.43 -7.88
CA SER A 227 -11.59 4.83 -9.15
C SER A 227 -11.58 6.34 -9.26
N PHE A 228 -10.63 6.88 -10.00
CA PHE A 228 -10.42 8.32 -10.14
C PHE A 228 -10.35 8.77 -11.59
N MET A 229 -10.85 9.96 -11.88
CA MET A 229 -10.58 10.67 -13.13
C MET A 229 -10.04 12.06 -12.83
N ILE A 230 -9.08 12.54 -13.59
CA ILE A 230 -8.60 13.93 -13.53
C ILE A 230 -8.71 14.56 -14.92
N ASP A 231 -9.03 15.84 -14.97
CA ASP A 231 -8.96 16.64 -16.18
C ASP A 231 -7.74 17.58 -16.21
N ARG A 232 -7.55 18.24 -17.34
CA ARG A 232 -6.47 19.23 -17.55
C ARG A 232 -6.51 20.43 -16.61
N ARG A 233 -7.63 20.65 -15.93
CA ARG A 233 -7.81 21.73 -14.95
C ARG A 233 -7.47 21.24 -13.54
N ASP A 234 -6.83 20.07 -13.44
CA ASP A 234 -6.37 19.48 -12.19
C ASP A 234 -7.53 19.13 -11.24
N ARG A 235 -8.72 18.85 -11.80
CA ARG A 235 -9.91 18.49 -11.03
C ARG A 235 -10.05 16.98 -10.97
N VAL A 236 -9.93 16.43 -9.77
CA VAL A 236 -10.09 15.00 -9.51
C VAL A 236 -11.54 14.67 -9.18
N TYR A 237 -12.02 13.57 -9.75
CA TYR A 237 -13.31 12.97 -9.51
C TYR A 237 -13.08 11.55 -9.02
N GLN A 238 -13.90 11.09 -8.08
CA GLN A 238 -13.87 9.72 -7.57
C GLN A 238 -15.21 9.02 -7.77
N ALA A 239 -15.18 7.72 -7.99
CA ALA A 239 -16.34 6.85 -8.00
C ALA A 239 -15.95 5.44 -7.56
N ASN A 240 -16.77 4.80 -6.71
CA ASN A 240 -16.64 3.38 -6.45
C ASN A 240 -17.33 2.60 -7.59
N LEU A 241 -16.54 1.93 -8.43
CA LEU A 241 -17.05 1.11 -9.55
C LEU A 241 -17.34 -0.35 -9.14
N GLY A 242 -17.03 -0.74 -7.90
CA GLY A 242 -17.27 -2.07 -7.34
C GLY A 242 -16.32 -3.15 -7.88
N GLU A 243 -16.63 -4.41 -7.60
CA GLU A 243 -15.83 -5.59 -7.97
C GLU A 243 -15.48 -5.66 -9.48
N ASN A 244 -16.35 -5.14 -10.35
CA ASN A 244 -16.13 -5.08 -11.80
C ASN A 244 -15.40 -3.80 -12.24
N THR A 245 -14.59 -3.20 -11.36
CA THR A 245 -13.94 -1.91 -11.61
C THR A 245 -13.08 -1.92 -12.87
N ALA A 246 -12.37 -3.02 -13.16
CA ALA A 246 -11.50 -3.12 -14.32
C ALA A 246 -12.29 -3.03 -15.63
N ASP A 247 -13.36 -3.81 -15.76
CA ASP A 247 -14.22 -3.81 -16.95
C ASP A 247 -14.93 -2.46 -17.14
N GLN A 248 -15.44 -1.88 -16.05
CA GLN A 248 -16.05 -0.56 -16.09
C GLN A 248 -15.04 0.51 -16.50
N ALA A 249 -13.83 0.49 -15.93
CA ALA A 249 -12.76 1.40 -16.28
C ALA A 249 -12.36 1.28 -17.75
N TRP A 250 -12.30 0.07 -18.31
CA TRP A 250 -12.05 -0.15 -19.75
C TRP A 250 -13.14 0.46 -20.65
N GLY A 251 -14.40 0.41 -20.22
CA GLY A 251 -15.53 1.01 -20.93
C GLY A 251 -15.53 2.55 -20.96
N ILE A 252 -14.78 3.21 -20.07
CA ILE A 252 -14.67 4.67 -20.03
C ILE A 252 -13.73 5.15 -21.13
N VAL A 253 -14.29 5.55 -22.27
CA VAL A 253 -13.51 6.04 -23.43
C VAL A 253 -13.56 7.57 -23.60
N LYS A 254 -14.35 8.26 -22.76
CA LYS A 254 -14.48 9.73 -22.77
C LYS A 254 -14.51 10.26 -21.35
N PHE A 255 -13.96 11.46 -21.16
CA PHE A 255 -14.05 12.15 -19.89
C PHE A 255 -15.43 12.80 -19.77
N ALA A 256 -16.35 12.08 -19.13
CA ALA A 256 -17.71 12.54 -18.87
C ALA A 256 -18.15 12.08 -17.47
N PRO A 257 -17.70 12.75 -16.40
CA PRO A 257 -18.18 12.49 -15.06
C PRO A 257 -19.71 12.62 -15.01
N ASP A 258 -20.40 11.50 -14.77
CA ASP A 258 -21.85 11.44 -14.55
C ASP A 258 -22.18 11.59 -13.05
N SER A 259 -23.43 11.37 -12.67
CA SER A 259 -23.87 11.50 -11.26
C SER A 259 -23.20 10.53 -10.28
N ARG A 260 -22.49 9.50 -10.75
CA ARG A 260 -21.73 8.57 -9.90
C ARG A 260 -20.35 9.12 -9.53
N TRP A 261 -19.88 10.13 -10.25
CA TRP A 261 -18.56 10.73 -10.05
C TRP A 261 -18.66 11.96 -9.17
N GLN A 262 -18.06 11.88 -7.99
CA GLN A 262 -17.99 12.98 -7.06
C GLN A 262 -16.68 13.74 -7.27
N ALA A 263 -16.75 15.06 -7.47
CA ALA A 263 -15.56 15.90 -7.46
C ALA A 263 -14.95 15.91 -6.06
N LEU A 264 -13.65 15.67 -5.96
CA LEU A 264 -12.90 15.89 -4.73
C LEU A 264 -12.71 17.40 -4.52
N GLU A 265 -13.13 17.90 -3.37
CA GLU A 265 -12.84 19.29 -3.01
C GLU A 265 -11.32 19.47 -2.85
N HIS A 266 -10.82 20.60 -3.35
CA HIS A 266 -9.42 20.99 -3.30
C HIS A 266 -9.00 21.19 -1.83
N GLN A 267 -8.62 20.11 -1.13
CA GLN A 267 -7.92 20.26 0.14
C GLN A 267 -6.53 20.80 -0.19
N GLN A 268 -6.24 21.99 0.32
CA GLN A 268 -5.02 22.77 0.11
C GLN A 268 -3.80 22.09 0.74
N GLU A 269 -3.41 20.92 0.24
CA GLU A 269 -2.14 20.29 0.58
C GLU A 269 -1.57 19.68 -0.69
N ARG A 270 -1.12 20.56 -1.61
CA ARG A 270 0.06 20.20 -2.43
C ARG A 270 1.24 20.33 -1.47
N PRO A 271 1.79 19.25 -0.88
CA PRO A 271 3.18 19.34 -0.45
C PRO A 271 3.95 19.71 -1.71
N ALA A 272 4.70 20.81 -1.65
CA ALA A 272 5.64 21.12 -2.71
C ALA A 272 6.49 19.85 -2.89
N LEU A 273 6.40 19.22 -4.06
CA LEU A 273 7.40 18.27 -4.48
C LEU A 273 8.69 19.10 -4.60
N GLU A 274 9.39 19.30 -3.48
CA GLU A 274 10.79 19.66 -3.51
C GLU A 274 11.41 18.57 -4.37
N HIS A 275 11.78 18.96 -5.59
CA HIS A 275 12.56 18.13 -6.47
C HIS A 275 13.68 17.53 -5.63
N GLN A 276 13.60 16.22 -5.37
CA GLN A 276 14.72 15.43 -4.89
C GLN A 276 15.74 15.36 -6.02
N GLN A 277 16.33 16.51 -6.34
CA GLN A 277 17.65 16.60 -6.89
C GLN A 277 18.59 16.40 -5.71
N GLU A 278 18.91 15.14 -5.42
CA GLU A 278 20.20 14.84 -4.81
C GLU A 278 21.28 15.42 -5.72
N ARG A 279 21.68 16.66 -5.42
CA ARG A 279 22.94 17.20 -5.90
C ARG A 279 24.04 16.44 -5.18
N PRO A 280 24.95 15.72 -5.86
CA PRO A 280 26.17 15.32 -5.21
C PRO A 280 26.92 16.60 -4.81
N ALA A 281 27.28 16.69 -3.53
CA ALA A 281 28.14 17.74 -2.99
C ALA A 281 29.54 17.69 -3.67
N PRO A 282 30.25 18.83 -3.74
CA PRO A 282 31.49 19.00 -4.50
C PRO A 282 32.66 18.13 -4.03
#